data_AF-A0A8B8ZRA5-F1
#
_entry.id   AF-A0A8B8ZRA5-F1
#
_cell.length_a   1.000
_cell.length_b   1.000
_cell.length_c   1.000
_cell.angle_alpha   90.00
_cell.angle_beta   90.00
_cell.angle_gamma   90.00
#
_symmetry.space_group_name_H-M   'P 1'
#
loop_
_entity.id
_entity.type
_entity.pdbx_description
1 polymer ?
#
loop_
_entity_poly.entity_id
_entity_poly.type
_entity_poly.pdbx_seq_one_letter_code
_entity_poly.pdbx_strand_id
1 'polypeptide(L)'
;MLSADRAEFRRASLEEIVDSTYCNTVRRIHEVDSLVFIAQSCQAETQRLSRQLEPAKKRVAELEAALAEAEARREATKAGQLAMVEVLEEERAAHSLMKSALRASEARLGEAQSEVAGLKYEAGVFHLKIEQLEAQEKRALERAENAVELFKESEEFRDMLEEETVDGFLRGFDNFRKQMARICPQFDLSTVRPRMRFGYGPDDDDDDIPAALVSEEDLAEVEAEAAEPARAEAIPRETSEVVPAAPAEAPAVDPEPAPAADPEPAPAEDPQVIPVDDEGDANEAAAS
;
A
#
# COMPACT_ATOMS: atom_id res chain seq x y z
N MET A 1 -3.13 117.48 -10.59
CA MET A 1 -2.07 118.33 -10.03
C MET A 1 -2.55 118.86 -8.69
N LEU A 2 -2.01 118.33 -7.61
CA LEU A 2 -2.34 118.78 -6.26
C LEU A 2 -1.75 120.18 -6.03
N SER A 3 -2.31 120.94 -5.08
CA SER A 3 -1.83 122.29 -4.74
C SER A 3 -0.37 122.31 -4.27
N ALA A 4 0.12 121.20 -3.71
CA ALA A 4 1.52 121.00 -3.35
C ALA A 4 2.45 120.96 -4.59
N ASP A 5 2.09 120.20 -5.62
CA ASP A 5 2.86 120.07 -6.86
C ASP A 5 3.07 121.43 -7.56
N ARG A 6 2.08 122.34 -7.49
CA ARG A 6 2.18 123.68 -8.09
C ARG A 6 3.20 124.60 -7.41
N ALA A 7 3.47 124.41 -6.12
CA ALA A 7 4.43 125.23 -5.38
C ALA A 7 5.89 124.83 -5.69
N GLU A 8 6.14 123.54 -5.94
CA GLU A 8 7.44 123.02 -6.34
C GLU A 8 7.83 123.47 -7.76
N PHE A 9 6.88 123.44 -8.70
CA PHE A 9 7.09 123.90 -10.08
C PHE A 9 7.45 125.39 -10.22
N ARG A 10 7.15 126.23 -9.21
CA ARG A 10 7.52 127.66 -9.22
C ARG A 10 8.90 127.95 -8.64
N ARG A 11 9.52 126.98 -7.96
CA ARG A 11 10.83 127.13 -7.30
C ARG A 11 11.98 126.52 -8.09
N ALA A 12 11.72 125.46 -8.85
CA ALA A 12 12.72 124.85 -9.72
C ALA A 12 12.90 125.63 -11.02
N SER A 13 14.12 125.67 -11.56
CA SER A 13 14.36 126.21 -12.90
C SER A 13 13.80 125.24 -13.96
N LEU A 14 13.49 125.76 -15.16
CA LEU A 14 13.05 124.90 -16.27
C LEU A 14 14.08 123.79 -16.59
N GLU A 15 15.37 124.10 -16.45
CA GLU A 15 16.48 123.17 -16.68
C GLU A 15 16.48 122.02 -15.66
N GLU A 16 16.28 122.31 -14.37
CA GLU A 16 16.21 121.29 -13.32
C GLU A 16 15.01 120.35 -13.48
N ILE A 17 13.86 120.87 -13.94
CA ILE A 17 12.69 120.05 -14.23
C ILE A 17 12.95 119.12 -15.42
N VAL A 18 13.59 119.63 -16.48
CA VAL A 18 13.93 118.83 -17.67
C VAL A 18 14.97 117.76 -17.33
N ASP A 19 16.02 118.10 -16.59
CA ASP A 19 17.07 117.15 -16.17
C ASP A 19 16.54 116.08 -15.22
N SER A 20 15.70 116.45 -14.25
CA SER A 20 15.04 115.51 -13.34
C SER A 20 14.11 114.58 -14.10
N THR A 21 13.32 115.11 -15.05
CA THR A 21 12.45 114.30 -15.91
C THR A 21 13.28 113.36 -16.77
N TYR A 22 14.36 113.84 -17.37
CA TYR A 22 15.28 113.04 -18.16
C TYR A 22 15.90 111.91 -17.33
N CYS A 23 16.51 112.21 -16.18
CA CYS A 23 17.08 111.22 -15.27
C CYS A 23 16.05 110.17 -14.83
N ASN A 24 14.83 110.60 -14.52
CA ASN A 24 13.74 109.69 -14.17
C ASN A 24 13.34 108.81 -15.34
N THR A 25 13.24 109.33 -16.57
CA THR A 25 12.94 108.51 -17.75
C THR A 25 14.03 107.49 -18.04
N VAL A 26 15.30 107.88 -17.97
CA VAL A 26 16.44 106.95 -18.15
C VAL A 26 16.41 105.86 -17.09
N ARG A 27 16.16 106.20 -15.82
CA ARG A 27 16.00 105.20 -14.75
C ARG A 27 14.85 104.24 -15.04
N ARG A 28 13.68 104.77 -15.44
CA ARG A 28 12.51 103.94 -15.78
C ARG A 28 12.77 103.03 -16.96
N ILE A 29 13.46 103.50 -18.00
CA ILE A 29 13.86 102.67 -19.14
C ILE A 29 14.77 101.53 -18.66
N HIS A 30 15.79 101.83 -17.86
CA HIS A 30 16.69 100.80 -17.32
C HIS A 30 15.98 99.78 -16.41
N GLU A 31 15.04 100.22 -15.58
CA GLU A 31 14.19 99.34 -14.77
C GLU A 31 13.37 98.40 -15.66
N VAL A 32 12.74 98.94 -16.70
CA VAL A 32 11.95 98.15 -17.66
C VAL A 32 12.85 97.15 -18.40
N ASP A 33 14.02 97.57 -18.88
CA ASP A 33 14.97 96.68 -19.56
C ASP A 33 15.43 95.54 -18.66
N SER A 34 15.71 95.84 -17.39
CA SER A 34 16.09 94.83 -16.39
C SER A 34 14.96 93.82 -16.14
N LEU A 35 13.71 94.29 -16.02
CA LEU A 35 12.55 93.41 -15.86
C LEU A 35 12.31 92.55 -17.10
N VAL A 36 12.47 93.11 -18.30
CA VAL A 36 12.38 92.37 -19.56
C VAL A 36 13.45 91.28 -19.63
N PHE A 37 14.69 91.60 -19.26
CA PHE A 37 15.77 90.62 -19.21
C PHE A 37 15.47 89.48 -18.23
N ILE A 38 15.06 89.80 -17.00
CA ILE A 38 14.68 88.79 -15.99
C ILE A 38 13.52 87.92 -16.51
N ALA A 39 12.48 88.53 -17.08
CA ALA A 39 11.34 87.80 -17.63
C ALA A 39 11.76 86.83 -18.75
N GLN A 40 12.65 87.27 -19.65
CA GLN A 40 13.21 86.43 -20.70
C GLN A 40 14.04 85.27 -20.12
N SER A 41 14.86 85.52 -19.10
CA SER A 41 15.63 84.48 -18.41
C SER A 41 14.71 83.44 -17.76
N CYS A 42 13.69 83.87 -17.00
CA CYS A 42 12.71 82.96 -16.39
C CYS A 42 11.93 82.14 -17.43
N GLN A 43 11.57 82.76 -18.56
CA GLN A 43 10.90 82.07 -19.66
C GLN A 43 11.82 81.00 -20.28
N ALA A 44 13.09 81.33 -20.51
CA ALA A 44 14.06 80.39 -21.06
C ALA A 44 14.32 79.20 -20.11
N GLU A 45 14.42 79.45 -18.80
CA GLU A 45 14.53 78.40 -17.78
C GLU A 45 13.28 77.51 -17.72
N THR A 46 12.09 78.10 -17.78
CA THR A 46 10.83 77.34 -17.82
C THR A 46 10.77 76.43 -19.04
N GLN A 47 11.18 76.93 -20.22
CA GLN A 47 11.25 76.11 -21.43
C GLN A 47 12.33 75.03 -21.34
N ARG A 48 13.46 75.30 -20.69
CA ARG A 48 14.51 74.31 -20.48
C ARG A 48 14.01 73.20 -19.55
N LEU A 49 13.37 73.54 -18.44
CA LEU A 49 12.80 72.58 -17.49
C LEU A 49 11.68 71.78 -18.12
N SER A 50 10.79 72.39 -18.91
CA SER A 50 9.72 71.65 -19.60
C SER A 50 10.28 70.64 -20.61
N ARG A 51 11.34 71.00 -21.35
CA ARG A 51 12.05 70.06 -22.24
C ARG A 51 12.73 68.92 -21.50
N GLN A 52 13.16 69.11 -20.25
CA GLN A 52 13.73 68.06 -19.42
C GLN A 52 12.68 67.22 -18.68
N LEU A 53 11.51 67.79 -18.39
CA LEU A 53 10.43 67.13 -17.67
C LEU A 53 9.80 66.02 -18.50
N GLU A 54 9.56 66.23 -19.80
CA GLU A 54 8.96 65.22 -20.67
C GLU A 54 9.77 63.92 -20.79
N PRO A 55 11.09 63.93 -21.05
CA PRO A 55 11.87 62.69 -21.04
C PRO A 55 11.95 62.06 -19.64
N ALA A 56 11.95 62.86 -18.57
CA ALA A 56 11.92 62.32 -17.20
C ALA A 56 10.60 61.59 -16.92
N LYS A 57 9.44 62.17 -17.28
CA LYS A 57 8.13 61.51 -17.18
C LYS A 57 8.08 60.23 -17.99
N LYS A 58 8.59 60.25 -19.22
CA LYS A 58 8.66 59.05 -20.07
C LYS A 58 9.47 57.95 -19.39
N ARG A 59 10.64 58.29 -18.82
CA ARG A 59 11.49 57.32 -18.10
C ARG A 59 10.81 56.78 -16.84
N VAL A 60 10.06 57.60 -16.10
CA VAL A 60 9.28 57.13 -14.95
C VAL A 60 8.22 56.12 -15.40
N ALA A 61 7.45 56.42 -16.45
CA ALA A 61 6.45 55.50 -16.98
C ALA A 61 7.06 54.18 -17.50
N GLU A 62 8.23 54.23 -18.15
CA GLU A 62 8.97 53.04 -18.59
C GLU A 62 9.42 52.18 -17.39
N LEU A 63 9.88 52.79 -16.30
CA LEU A 63 10.28 52.08 -15.09
C LEU A 63 9.09 51.50 -14.32
N GLU A 64 7.96 52.22 -14.27
CA GLU A 64 6.72 51.73 -13.67
C GLU A 64 6.19 50.51 -14.44
N ALA A 65 6.22 50.54 -15.77
CA ALA A 65 5.87 49.39 -16.61
C ALA A 65 6.82 48.20 -16.38
N ALA A 66 8.12 48.45 -16.32
CA ALA A 66 9.12 47.41 -16.05
C ALA A 66 8.97 46.79 -14.64
N LEU A 67 8.62 47.60 -13.63
CA LEU A 67 8.35 47.13 -12.28
C LEU A 67 7.10 46.23 -12.27
N ALA A 68 6.01 46.67 -12.90
CA ALA A 68 4.78 45.89 -12.99
C ALA A 68 5.00 44.55 -13.70
N GLU A 69 5.80 44.53 -14.78
CA GLU A 69 6.18 43.29 -15.47
C GLU A 69 7.02 42.36 -14.58
N ALA A 70 7.97 42.90 -13.83
CA ALA A 70 8.81 42.13 -12.89
C ALA A 70 7.98 41.54 -11.73
N GLU A 71 7.02 42.30 -11.21
CA GLU A 71 6.08 41.83 -10.18
C GLU A 71 5.20 40.70 -10.71
N ALA A 72 4.61 40.85 -11.90
CA ALA A 72 3.81 39.80 -12.53
C ALA A 72 4.62 38.51 -12.75
N ARG A 73 5.88 38.63 -13.20
CA ARG A 73 6.79 37.47 -13.33
C ARG A 73 7.06 36.80 -11.98
N ARG A 74 7.31 37.60 -10.93
CA ARG A 74 7.54 37.08 -9.58
C ARG A 74 6.30 36.38 -9.00
N GLU A 75 5.11 36.90 -9.26
CA GLU A 75 3.86 36.27 -8.84
C GLU A 75 3.63 34.96 -9.59
N ALA A 76 3.86 34.93 -10.90
CA ALA A 76 3.77 33.72 -11.70
C ALA A 76 4.75 32.62 -11.23
N THR A 77 6.00 32.99 -10.91
CA THR A 77 6.97 32.01 -10.38
C THR A 77 6.60 31.50 -9.00
N LYS A 78 6.11 32.38 -8.10
CA LYS A 78 5.59 31.97 -6.80
C LYS A 78 4.38 31.03 -6.91
N ALA A 79 3.45 31.34 -7.82
CA ALA A 79 2.30 30.47 -8.08
C ALA A 79 2.76 29.09 -8.59
N GLY A 80 3.74 29.05 -9.50
CA GLY A 80 4.35 27.80 -9.97
C GLY A 80 5.04 27.02 -8.85
N GLN A 81 5.74 27.70 -7.93
CA GLN A 81 6.35 27.06 -6.76
C GLN A 81 5.31 26.47 -5.81
N LEU A 82 4.21 27.19 -5.54
CA LEU A 82 3.13 26.69 -4.69
C LEU A 82 2.44 25.47 -5.31
N ALA A 83 2.16 25.50 -6.61
CA ALA A 83 1.59 24.35 -7.33
C ALA A 83 2.51 23.11 -7.26
N MET A 84 3.84 23.31 -7.35
CA MET A 84 4.80 22.21 -7.21
C MET A 84 4.83 21.64 -5.79
N VAL A 85 4.66 22.48 -4.76
CA VAL A 85 4.58 22.01 -3.36
C VAL A 85 3.33 21.15 -3.16
N GLU A 86 2.17 21.57 -3.69
CA GLU A 86 0.93 20.80 -3.62
C GLU A 86 1.08 19.39 -4.24
N VAL A 87 1.67 19.31 -5.44
CA VAL A 87 1.96 18.01 -6.11
C VAL A 87 2.87 17.12 -5.24
N LEU A 88 3.92 17.69 -4.64
CA LEU A 88 4.83 16.93 -3.78
C LEU A 88 4.14 16.44 -2.49
N GLU A 89 3.20 17.20 -1.94
CA GLU A 89 2.40 16.79 -0.79
C GLU A 89 1.46 15.64 -1.14
N GLU A 90 0.81 15.68 -2.30
CA GLU A 90 -0.01 14.58 -2.82
C GLU A 90 0.82 13.31 -3.04
N GLU A 91 1.98 13.41 -3.68
CA GLU A 91 2.91 12.28 -3.88
C GLU A 91 3.38 11.69 -2.54
N ARG A 92 3.69 12.55 -1.56
CA ARG A 92 4.07 12.10 -0.21
C ARG A 92 2.93 11.35 0.47
N ALA A 93 1.70 11.81 0.33
CA ALA A 93 0.52 11.13 0.86
C ALA A 93 0.30 9.77 0.19
N ALA A 94 0.39 9.70 -1.14
CA ALA A 94 0.27 8.46 -1.90
C ALA A 94 1.36 7.44 -1.52
N HIS A 95 2.60 7.89 -1.37
CA HIS A 95 3.71 7.05 -0.92
C HIS A 95 3.53 6.55 0.52
N SER A 96 2.99 7.39 1.42
CA SER A 96 2.62 6.97 2.78
C SER A 96 1.56 5.86 2.76
N LEU A 97 0.52 6.02 1.93
CA LEU A 97 -0.52 5.02 1.73
C LEU A 97 0.05 3.70 1.20
N MET A 98 0.90 3.77 0.17
CA MET A 98 1.56 2.59 -0.40
C MET A 98 2.41 1.85 0.64
N LYS A 99 3.18 2.58 1.46
CA LYS A 99 3.95 1.99 2.57
C LYS A 99 3.06 1.31 3.60
N SER A 100 1.92 1.91 3.93
CA SER A 100 0.97 1.29 4.85
C SER A 100 0.37 0.00 4.28
N ALA A 101 0.03 -0.02 2.99
CA ALA A 101 -0.49 -1.19 2.30
C ALA A 101 0.55 -2.31 2.22
N LEU A 102 1.82 -1.97 1.96
CA LEU A 102 2.93 -2.92 1.98
C LEU A 102 3.06 -3.58 3.35
N ARG A 103 3.11 -2.80 4.45
CA ARG A 103 3.17 -3.35 5.81
C ARG A 103 1.98 -4.26 6.13
N ALA A 104 0.78 -3.89 5.69
CA ALA A 104 -0.41 -4.73 5.86
C ALA A 104 -0.32 -6.04 5.05
N SER A 105 0.31 -6.02 3.88
CA SER A 105 0.58 -7.24 3.10
C SER A 105 1.64 -8.13 3.74
N GLU A 106 2.70 -7.54 4.30
CA GLU A 106 3.75 -8.26 5.03
C GLU A 106 3.19 -8.93 6.29
N ALA A 107 2.33 -8.24 7.04
CA ALA A 107 1.67 -8.81 8.22
C ALA A 107 0.82 -10.04 7.86
N ARG A 108 0.00 -9.94 6.79
CA ARG A 108 -0.81 -11.07 6.28
C ARG A 108 0.05 -12.23 5.79
N LEU A 109 1.18 -11.94 5.16
CA LEU A 109 2.13 -12.98 4.76
C LEU A 109 2.71 -13.72 5.97
N GLY A 110 3.06 -12.98 7.03
CA GLY A 110 3.53 -13.56 8.29
C GLY A 110 2.47 -14.46 8.96
N GLU A 111 1.22 -14.04 8.98
CA GLU A 111 0.09 -14.84 9.47
C GLU A 111 -0.08 -16.13 8.66
N ALA A 112 -0.14 -16.03 7.33
CA ALA A 112 -0.26 -17.20 6.45
C ALA A 112 0.93 -18.18 6.60
N GLN A 113 2.15 -17.66 6.78
CA GLN A 113 3.33 -18.50 7.05
C GLN A 113 3.20 -19.23 8.40
N SER A 114 2.67 -18.57 9.42
CA SER A 114 2.40 -19.17 10.72
C SER A 114 1.34 -20.27 10.64
N GLU A 115 0.24 -20.05 9.91
CA GLU A 115 -0.79 -21.06 9.66
C GLU A 115 -0.23 -22.29 8.94
N VAL A 116 0.57 -22.08 7.89
CA VAL A 116 1.23 -23.18 7.16
C VAL A 116 2.19 -23.96 8.07
N ALA A 117 2.90 -23.29 8.97
CA ALA A 117 3.75 -23.96 9.94
C ALA A 117 2.93 -24.81 10.93
N GLY A 118 1.77 -24.31 11.38
CA GLY A 118 0.82 -25.05 12.21
C GLY A 118 0.31 -26.31 11.51
N LEU A 119 -0.17 -26.18 10.27
CA LEU A 119 -0.65 -27.32 9.47
C LEU A 119 0.43 -28.37 9.22
N LYS A 120 1.68 -27.95 8.98
CA LYS A 120 2.81 -28.89 8.84
C LYS A 120 3.09 -29.66 10.13
N TYR A 121 2.99 -28.99 11.27
CA TYR A 121 3.15 -29.63 12.57
C TYR A 121 2.03 -30.66 12.81
N GLU A 122 0.76 -30.26 12.61
CA GLU A 122 -0.39 -31.15 12.75
C GLU A 122 -0.30 -32.35 11.81
N ALA A 123 0.07 -32.15 10.55
CA ALA A 123 0.30 -33.23 9.59
C ALA A 123 1.39 -34.21 10.07
N GLY A 124 2.49 -33.70 10.64
CA GLY A 124 3.52 -34.52 11.25
C GLY A 124 3.01 -35.35 12.44
N VAL A 125 2.16 -34.77 13.29
CA VAL A 125 1.51 -35.47 14.41
C VAL A 125 0.57 -36.57 13.91
N PHE A 126 -0.25 -36.29 12.89
CA PHE A 126 -1.12 -37.30 12.30
C PHE A 126 -0.33 -38.43 11.65
N HIS A 127 0.77 -38.12 10.95
CA HIS A 127 1.63 -39.13 10.35
C HIS A 127 2.20 -40.09 11.41
N LEU A 128 2.75 -39.55 12.50
CA LEU A 128 3.23 -40.36 13.62
C LEU A 128 2.11 -41.23 14.24
N LYS A 129 0.89 -40.69 14.30
CA LYS A 129 -0.26 -41.44 14.83
C LYS A 129 -0.67 -42.60 13.93
N ILE A 130 -0.62 -42.40 12.62
CA ILE A 130 -0.87 -43.45 11.62
C ILE A 130 0.16 -44.57 11.79
N GLU A 131 1.46 -44.24 11.83
CA GLU A 131 2.54 -45.22 12.04
C GLU A 131 2.35 -46.02 13.35
N GLN A 132 1.90 -45.36 14.42
CA GLN A 132 1.60 -46.04 15.68
C GLN A 132 0.46 -47.05 15.55
N LEU A 133 -0.62 -46.68 14.85
CA LEU A 133 -1.78 -47.55 14.64
C LEU A 133 -1.42 -48.73 13.73
N GLU A 134 -0.68 -48.51 12.65
CA GLU A 134 -0.17 -49.57 11.77
C GLU A 134 0.72 -50.55 12.55
N ALA A 135 1.61 -50.05 13.42
CA ALA A 135 2.43 -50.90 14.28
C ALA A 135 1.59 -51.70 15.30
N GLN A 136 0.49 -51.14 15.80
CA GLN A 136 -0.43 -51.83 16.71
C GLN A 136 -1.23 -52.92 15.98
N GLU A 137 -1.73 -52.61 14.78
CA GLU A 137 -2.44 -53.55 13.90
C GLU A 137 -1.55 -54.73 13.56
N LYS A 138 -0.31 -54.49 13.12
CA LYS A 138 0.65 -55.56 12.81
C LYS A 138 0.86 -56.51 13.99
N ARG A 139 1.04 -55.97 15.21
CA ARG A 139 1.16 -56.81 16.42
C ARG A 139 -0.13 -57.54 16.78
N ALA A 140 -1.30 -57.01 16.43
CA ALA A 140 -2.57 -57.69 16.64
C ALA A 140 -2.73 -58.86 15.67
N LEU A 141 -2.39 -58.65 14.40
CA LEU A 141 -2.37 -59.69 13.36
C LEU A 141 -1.39 -60.81 13.73
N GLU A 142 -0.14 -60.49 14.09
CA GLU A 142 0.86 -61.48 14.52
C GLU A 142 0.37 -62.32 15.72
N ARG A 143 -0.34 -61.70 16.68
CA ARG A 143 -0.94 -62.44 17.82
C ARG A 143 -2.09 -63.33 17.39
N ALA A 144 -2.93 -62.87 16.46
CA ALA A 144 -4.04 -63.65 15.94
C ALA A 144 -3.53 -64.86 15.15
N GLU A 145 -2.52 -64.67 14.30
CA GLU A 145 -1.84 -65.74 13.55
C GLU A 145 -1.24 -66.79 14.51
N ASN A 146 -0.48 -66.34 15.50
CA ASN A 146 0.10 -67.24 16.52
C ASN A 146 -0.98 -67.99 17.31
N ALA A 147 -2.08 -67.32 17.69
CA ALA A 147 -3.20 -68.00 18.34
C ALA A 147 -3.81 -69.09 17.44
N VAL A 148 -4.00 -68.80 16.14
CA VAL A 148 -4.48 -69.78 15.16
C VAL A 148 -3.51 -70.96 15.02
N GLU A 149 -2.19 -70.72 15.02
CA GLU A 149 -1.18 -71.78 15.02
C GLU A 149 -1.28 -72.67 16.27
N LEU A 150 -1.35 -72.06 17.46
CA LEU A 150 -1.55 -72.79 18.72
C LEU A 150 -2.84 -73.63 18.73
N PHE A 151 -3.94 -73.12 18.16
CA PHE A 151 -5.19 -73.89 18.00
C PHE A 151 -5.03 -75.08 17.06
N LYS A 152 -4.29 -74.92 15.95
CA LYS A 152 -4.01 -76.03 15.02
C LYS A 152 -3.13 -77.12 15.65
N GLU A 153 -2.19 -76.72 16.49
CA GLU A 153 -1.29 -77.61 17.22
C GLU A 153 -1.98 -78.31 18.41
N SER A 154 -3.05 -77.75 18.95
CA SER A 154 -3.80 -78.33 20.06
C SER A 154 -4.51 -79.62 19.66
N GLU A 155 -4.04 -80.74 20.23
CA GLU A 155 -4.63 -82.07 20.07
C GLU A 155 -6.07 -82.10 20.62
N GLU A 156 -6.33 -81.45 21.76
CA GLU A 156 -7.67 -81.35 22.36
C GLU A 156 -8.69 -80.67 21.44
N PHE A 157 -8.30 -79.65 20.69
CA PHE A 157 -9.18 -79.01 19.72
C PHE A 157 -9.42 -79.87 18.49
N ARG A 158 -8.42 -80.63 18.06
CA ARG A 158 -8.55 -81.56 16.95
C ARG A 158 -9.50 -82.69 17.31
N ASP A 159 -9.32 -83.29 18.49
CA ASP A 159 -10.20 -84.33 19.02
C ASP A 159 -11.63 -83.81 19.22
N MET A 160 -11.80 -82.58 19.73
CA MET A 160 -13.12 -81.95 19.90
C MET A 160 -13.79 -81.65 18.56
N LEU A 161 -13.05 -81.17 17.57
CA LEU A 161 -13.59 -80.97 16.22
C LEU A 161 -13.91 -82.30 15.56
N GLU A 162 -13.10 -83.34 15.73
CA GLU A 162 -13.41 -84.68 15.25
C GLU A 162 -14.68 -85.23 15.93
N GLU A 163 -14.81 -85.09 17.24
CA GLU A 163 -15.98 -85.53 18.00
C GLU A 163 -17.24 -84.73 17.62
N GLU A 164 -17.18 -83.40 17.57
CA GLU A 164 -18.34 -82.55 17.25
C GLU A 164 -18.70 -82.55 15.76
N THR A 165 -17.74 -82.65 14.83
CA THR A 165 -18.07 -82.80 13.40
C THR A 165 -18.70 -84.16 13.13
N VAL A 166 -18.17 -85.24 13.70
CA VAL A 166 -18.74 -86.57 13.53
C VAL A 166 -20.10 -86.66 14.23
N ASP A 167 -20.20 -86.29 15.51
CA ASP A 167 -21.45 -86.43 16.27
C ASP A 167 -22.49 -85.39 15.88
N GLY A 168 -22.09 -84.15 15.57
CA GLY A 168 -22.97 -83.09 15.09
C GLY A 168 -23.57 -83.42 13.73
N PHE A 169 -22.77 -83.95 12.80
CA PHE A 169 -23.26 -84.41 11.50
C PHE A 169 -24.17 -85.62 11.62
N LEU A 170 -23.80 -86.62 12.43
CA LEU A 170 -24.64 -87.80 12.66
C LEU A 170 -25.97 -87.40 13.31
N ARG A 171 -25.94 -86.51 14.31
CA ARG A 171 -27.15 -85.99 14.96
C ARG A 171 -28.01 -85.14 14.01
N GLY A 172 -27.40 -84.31 13.16
CA GLY A 172 -28.09 -83.55 12.12
C GLY A 172 -28.77 -84.47 11.10
N PHE A 173 -28.07 -85.52 10.66
CA PHE A 173 -28.60 -86.50 9.72
C PHE A 173 -29.74 -87.34 10.31
N ASP A 174 -29.67 -87.70 11.59
CA ASP A 174 -30.77 -88.39 12.26
C ASP A 174 -32.01 -87.51 12.41
N ASN A 175 -31.84 -86.20 12.66
CA ASN A 175 -32.96 -85.26 12.63
C ASN A 175 -33.56 -85.13 11.22
N PHE A 176 -32.72 -85.08 10.19
CA PHE A 176 -33.17 -85.10 8.79
C PHE A 176 -33.97 -86.37 8.48
N ARG A 177 -33.47 -87.56 8.86
CA ARG A 177 -34.20 -88.83 8.71
C ARG A 177 -35.55 -88.81 9.40
N LYS A 178 -35.62 -88.30 10.64
CA LYS A 178 -36.88 -88.18 11.38
C LYS A 178 -37.87 -87.25 10.68
N GLN A 179 -37.40 -86.16 10.07
CA GLN A 179 -38.25 -85.28 9.26
C GLN A 179 -38.71 -85.96 7.97
N MET A 180 -37.81 -86.63 7.26
CA MET A 180 -38.13 -87.34 6.02
C MET A 180 -39.12 -88.49 6.25
N ALA A 181 -39.00 -89.24 7.34
CA ALA A 181 -39.95 -90.29 7.70
C ALA A 181 -41.37 -89.75 7.98
N ARG A 182 -41.48 -88.50 8.45
CA ARG A 182 -42.78 -87.84 8.66
C ARG A 182 -43.39 -87.37 7.34
N ILE A 183 -42.57 -86.85 6.43
CA ILE A 183 -43.02 -86.25 5.16
C ILE A 183 -43.28 -87.33 4.11
N CYS A 184 -42.42 -88.35 4.05
CA CYS A 184 -42.41 -89.42 3.05
C CYS A 184 -42.17 -90.80 3.69
N PRO A 185 -43.17 -91.42 4.31
CA PRO A 185 -43.00 -92.69 5.03
C PRO A 185 -42.49 -93.86 4.17
N GLN A 186 -42.74 -93.80 2.86
CA GLN A 186 -42.30 -94.82 1.90
C GLN A 186 -40.79 -94.81 1.61
N PHE A 187 -40.10 -93.70 1.93
CA PHE A 187 -38.65 -93.60 1.76
C PHE A 187 -37.96 -93.92 3.09
N ASP A 188 -37.67 -95.20 3.31
CA ASP A 188 -36.92 -95.62 4.49
C ASP A 188 -35.43 -95.34 4.30
N LEU A 189 -34.99 -94.20 4.83
CA LEU A 189 -33.59 -93.82 4.85
C LEU A 189 -32.80 -94.51 5.96
N SER A 190 -33.38 -95.42 6.76
CA SER A 190 -32.69 -96.10 7.87
C SER A 190 -31.47 -96.91 7.43
N THR A 191 -31.44 -97.36 6.18
CA THR A 191 -30.33 -98.11 5.57
C THR A 191 -29.22 -97.20 5.01
N VAL A 192 -29.51 -95.94 4.73
CA VAL A 192 -28.56 -95.00 4.13
C VAL A 192 -27.61 -94.44 5.18
N ARG A 193 -26.41 -95.02 5.32
CA ARG A 193 -25.39 -94.46 6.19
C ARG A 193 -24.80 -93.19 5.58
N PRO A 194 -24.74 -92.07 6.31
CA PRO A 194 -23.94 -90.93 5.91
C PRO A 194 -22.50 -91.38 5.69
N ARG A 195 -21.95 -91.11 4.52
CA ARG A 195 -20.51 -91.26 4.28
C ARG A 195 -19.87 -89.90 4.47
N MET A 196 -19.15 -89.72 5.57
CA MET A 196 -18.15 -88.66 5.64
C MET A 196 -16.94 -89.09 4.82
N ARG A 197 -16.68 -88.43 3.70
CA ARG A 197 -15.46 -88.61 2.92
C ARG A 197 -14.35 -87.88 3.68
N PHE A 198 -13.71 -88.55 4.64
CA PHE A 198 -12.49 -88.04 5.29
C PHE A 198 -11.33 -88.18 4.29
N GLY A 199 -11.25 -87.23 3.35
CA GLY A 199 -10.18 -87.16 2.36
C GLY A 199 -8.90 -86.61 2.98
N TYR A 200 -8.11 -87.47 3.61
CA TYR A 200 -6.69 -87.22 3.90
C TYR A 200 -5.80 -88.18 3.10
N GLY A 201 -6.15 -88.40 1.84
CA GLY A 201 -5.28 -89.05 0.85
C GLY A 201 -4.58 -87.95 0.04
N PRO A 202 -3.24 -87.92 -0.04
CA PRO A 202 -2.49 -86.90 -0.79
C PRO A 202 -2.71 -86.87 -2.30
N ASP A 203 -3.54 -87.77 -2.86
CA ASP A 203 -3.63 -88.04 -4.30
C ASP A 203 -5.07 -87.93 -4.87
N ASP A 204 -6.02 -87.31 -4.16
CA ASP A 204 -7.37 -87.05 -4.72
C ASP A 204 -7.37 -85.67 -5.42
N ASP A 205 -6.60 -85.60 -6.51
CA ASP A 205 -6.81 -84.65 -7.61
C ASP A 205 -8.19 -84.95 -8.23
N ASP A 206 -9.21 -84.17 -7.89
CA ASP A 206 -10.44 -84.11 -8.70
C ASP A 206 -10.99 -82.67 -8.70
N ASP A 207 -10.63 -82.00 -9.79
CA ASP A 207 -11.22 -80.81 -10.37
C ASP A 207 -12.74 -80.97 -10.60
N ASP A 208 -13.56 -80.84 -9.56
CA ASP A 208 -15.01 -80.70 -9.72
C ASP A 208 -15.56 -79.55 -8.84
N ILE A 209 -15.05 -78.34 -9.12
CA ILE A 209 -15.81 -77.11 -8.82
C ILE A 209 -16.65 -76.81 -10.07
N PRO A 210 -18.00 -76.84 -9.99
CA PRO A 210 -18.82 -76.43 -11.13
C PRO A 210 -18.57 -74.95 -11.42
N ALA A 211 -17.96 -74.69 -12.57
CA ALA A 211 -17.67 -73.41 -13.17
C ALA A 211 -18.94 -72.64 -13.55
N ALA A 212 -19.72 -72.21 -12.56
CA ALA A 212 -20.88 -71.37 -12.78
C ALA A 212 -20.94 -70.27 -11.72
N LEU A 213 -20.83 -69.02 -12.21
CA LEU A 213 -20.98 -67.74 -11.51
C LEU A 213 -19.69 -67.35 -10.75
N VAL A 214 -18.92 -66.34 -11.15
CA VAL A 214 -19.37 -64.96 -11.40
C VAL A 214 -18.44 -64.29 -12.41
N SER A 215 -19.10 -63.64 -13.37
CA SER A 215 -18.57 -62.91 -14.51
C SER A 215 -17.63 -61.77 -14.15
N GLU A 216 -16.59 -61.65 -14.97
CA GLU A 216 -16.00 -60.38 -15.37
C GLU A 216 -17.09 -59.50 -15.98
N GLU A 217 -17.22 -58.26 -15.52
CA GLU A 217 -17.88 -57.22 -16.31
C GLU A 217 -17.11 -55.91 -16.13
N ASP A 218 -16.31 -55.65 -17.17
CA ASP A 218 -15.83 -54.34 -17.60
C ASP A 218 -16.86 -53.24 -17.35
N LEU A 219 -16.49 -52.25 -16.54
CA LEU A 219 -17.13 -50.95 -16.54
C LEU A 219 -16.08 -49.86 -16.70
N ALA A 220 -15.75 -49.67 -17.98
CA ALA A 220 -15.60 -48.41 -18.69
C ALA A 220 -14.90 -47.24 -17.97
N GLU A 221 -13.69 -46.98 -18.45
CA GLU A 221 -13.21 -45.62 -18.71
C GLU A 221 -14.34 -44.76 -19.31
N VAL A 222 -14.70 -43.68 -18.61
CA VAL A 222 -15.27 -42.49 -19.24
C VAL A 222 -14.45 -41.31 -18.75
N GLU A 223 -13.46 -40.96 -19.56
CA GLU A 223 -13.01 -39.58 -19.70
C GLU A 223 -14.23 -38.71 -20.06
N ALA A 224 -14.57 -37.78 -19.17
CA ALA A 224 -15.42 -36.64 -19.50
C ALA A 224 -14.72 -35.38 -19.01
N GLU A 225 -13.91 -34.86 -19.92
CA GLU A 225 -13.52 -33.48 -20.08
C GLU A 225 -14.73 -32.52 -19.93
N ALA A 226 -14.44 -31.30 -19.46
CA ALA A 226 -15.29 -30.09 -19.44
C ALA A 226 -16.18 -29.84 -18.20
N ALA A 227 -15.64 -29.04 -17.26
CA ALA A 227 -16.39 -27.96 -16.64
C ALA A 227 -15.45 -26.79 -16.28
N GLU A 228 -15.63 -25.68 -17.01
CA GLU A 228 -14.98 -24.39 -16.81
C GLU A 228 -15.05 -23.90 -15.35
N PRO A 229 -14.07 -23.09 -14.91
CA PRO A 229 -14.17 -22.37 -13.65
C PRO A 229 -15.28 -21.32 -13.76
N ALA A 230 -16.36 -21.54 -13.00
CA ALA A 230 -17.40 -20.55 -12.77
C ALA A 230 -16.78 -19.26 -12.21
N ARG A 231 -16.70 -18.28 -13.11
CA ARG A 231 -16.73 -16.84 -12.90
C ARG A 231 -17.48 -16.50 -11.60
N ALA A 232 -16.73 -16.15 -10.55
CA ALA A 232 -17.30 -15.59 -9.33
C ALA A 232 -17.97 -14.26 -9.69
N GLU A 233 -19.29 -14.27 -9.76
CA GLU A 233 -20.13 -13.09 -9.86
C GLU A 233 -19.78 -12.13 -8.72
N ALA A 234 -19.45 -10.91 -9.13
CA ALA A 234 -19.42 -9.76 -8.28
C ALA A 234 -20.79 -9.60 -7.61
N ILE A 235 -20.82 -9.75 -6.29
CA ILE A 235 -21.93 -9.30 -5.45
C ILE A 235 -21.96 -7.76 -5.54
N PRO A 236 -23.02 -7.13 -6.08
CA PRO A 236 -23.27 -5.72 -5.84
C PRO A 236 -23.79 -5.61 -4.41
N ARG A 237 -22.91 -5.25 -3.47
CA ARG A 237 -23.33 -4.90 -2.11
C ARG A 237 -23.84 -3.46 -2.16
N GLU A 238 -25.14 -3.33 -2.41
CA GLU A 238 -25.90 -2.12 -2.16
C GLU A 238 -25.69 -1.67 -0.71
N THR A 239 -25.31 -0.40 -0.60
CA THR A 239 -25.65 0.58 0.42
C THR A 239 -26.53 0.07 1.58
N SER A 240 -25.92 -0.07 2.75
CA SER A 240 -26.59 0.21 4.01
C SER A 240 -25.79 1.29 4.73
N GLU A 241 -26.27 2.51 4.52
CA GLU A 241 -26.11 3.64 5.40
C GLU A 241 -26.53 3.22 6.82
N VAL A 242 -25.54 2.94 7.66
CA VAL A 242 -25.72 2.73 9.10
C VAL A 242 -24.87 3.79 9.78
N VAL A 243 -25.52 4.93 10.05
CA VAL A 243 -25.14 5.82 11.14
C VAL A 243 -25.49 5.09 12.43
N PRO A 244 -24.51 4.85 13.31
CA PRO A 244 -24.72 5.24 14.70
C PRO A 244 -23.46 5.78 15.37
N ALA A 245 -23.69 6.90 16.05
CA ALA A 245 -23.22 7.20 17.40
C ALA A 245 -21.70 7.24 17.65
N ALA A 246 -21.22 8.48 17.76
CA ALA A 246 -20.26 8.99 18.73
C ALA A 246 -19.52 7.94 19.60
N PRO A 247 -18.18 7.88 19.54
CA PRO A 247 -17.41 7.33 20.65
C PRO A 247 -17.47 8.34 21.81
N ALA A 248 -17.97 7.86 22.94
CA ALA A 248 -17.83 8.51 24.23
C ALA A 248 -16.36 8.87 24.49
N GLU A 249 -16.15 10.08 24.98
CA GLU A 249 -14.90 10.52 25.63
C GLU A 249 -14.46 9.47 26.65
N ALA A 250 -13.41 8.73 26.33
CA ALA A 250 -12.54 8.16 27.34
C ALA A 250 -11.64 9.28 27.85
N PRO A 251 -11.37 9.36 29.18
CA PRO A 251 -10.55 10.42 29.74
C PRO A 251 -9.14 10.31 29.15
N ALA A 252 -8.67 11.44 28.62
CA ALA A 252 -7.28 11.65 28.28
C ALA A 252 -6.42 11.30 29.51
N VAL A 253 -5.76 10.15 29.46
CA VAL A 253 -4.60 9.91 30.28
C VAL A 253 -3.52 10.79 29.69
N ASP A 254 -3.31 11.92 30.36
CA ASP A 254 -2.20 12.84 30.15
C ASP A 254 -0.91 12.01 30.22
N PRO A 255 -0.18 11.82 29.10
CA PRO A 255 1.12 11.19 29.17
C PRO A 255 2.04 12.19 29.88
N GLU A 256 2.37 11.85 31.13
CA GLU A 256 3.42 12.50 31.90
C GLU A 256 4.62 12.77 30.97
N PRO A 257 5.01 14.03 30.75
CA PRO A 257 6.09 14.33 29.84
C PRO A 257 7.37 13.71 30.41
N ALA A 258 7.90 12.72 29.69
CA ALA A 258 9.24 12.22 29.95
C ALA A 258 10.19 13.43 30.09
N PRO A 259 11.06 13.46 31.12
CA PRO A 259 11.97 14.58 31.32
C PRO A 259 12.75 14.78 30.03
N ALA A 260 12.60 15.97 29.46
CA ALA A 260 13.39 16.42 28.33
C ALA A 260 14.86 16.17 28.69
N ALA A 261 15.46 15.19 28.03
CA ALA A 261 16.90 15.06 28.00
C ALA A 261 17.38 16.35 27.33
N ASP A 262 17.94 17.22 28.16
CA ASP A 262 18.64 18.43 27.78
C ASP A 262 19.62 18.05 26.65
N PRO A 263 19.42 18.52 25.41
CA PRO A 263 20.36 18.22 24.35
C PRO A 263 21.68 18.85 24.75
N GLU A 264 22.71 18.02 24.95
CA GLU A 264 24.07 18.50 25.14
C GLU A 264 24.38 19.56 24.08
N PRO A 265 24.91 20.73 24.47
CA PRO A 265 25.30 21.74 23.50
C PRO A 265 26.37 21.15 22.59
N ALA A 266 26.01 20.97 21.32
CA ALA A 266 26.97 20.63 20.29
C ALA A 266 28.14 21.64 20.36
N PRO A 267 29.40 21.17 20.33
CA PRO A 267 30.54 22.07 20.32
C PRO A 267 30.41 22.99 19.11
N ALA A 268 30.45 24.29 19.36
CA ALA A 268 30.55 25.29 18.32
C ALA A 268 31.85 25.02 17.55
N GLU A 269 31.73 24.37 16.40
CA GLU A 269 32.81 24.30 15.42
C GLU A 269 33.00 25.72 14.90
N ASP A 270 34.10 26.34 15.32
CA ASP A 270 34.58 27.60 14.78
C ASP A 270 34.64 27.50 13.25
N PRO A 271 34.18 28.52 12.51
CA PRO A 271 34.25 28.53 11.05
C PRO A 271 35.72 28.45 10.65
N GLN A 272 36.10 27.32 10.03
CA GLN A 272 37.41 27.17 9.41
C GLN A 272 37.56 28.26 8.34
N VAL A 273 38.44 29.22 8.65
CA VAL A 273 38.91 30.22 7.71
C VAL A 273 39.73 29.48 6.66
N ILE A 274 39.13 29.25 5.49
CA ILE A 274 39.86 28.76 4.32
C ILE A 274 40.84 29.88 3.92
N PRO A 275 42.16 29.68 3.97
CA PRO A 275 43.09 30.63 3.40
C PRO A 275 42.84 30.65 1.88
N VAL A 276 42.38 31.80 1.40
CA VAL A 276 42.40 32.09 -0.04
C VAL A 276 43.86 32.38 -0.36
N ASP A 277 44.54 31.37 -0.89
CA ASP A 277 45.85 31.55 -1.50
C ASP A 277 45.68 32.50 -2.69
N ASP A 278 46.06 33.76 -2.45
CA ASP A 278 46.23 34.82 -3.45
C ASP A 278 47.48 34.48 -4.27
N GLU A 279 47.37 33.51 -5.18
CA GLU A 279 48.32 33.30 -6.26
C GLU A 279 48.18 34.46 -7.26
N GLY A 280 48.83 35.58 -6.91
CA GLY A 280 49.10 36.69 -7.80
C GLY A 280 50.05 36.27 -8.92
N ASP A 281 49.48 35.65 -9.95
CA ASP A 281 50.13 35.42 -11.24
C ASP A 281 50.11 36.73 -12.05
N ALA A 282 51.05 37.63 -11.71
CA ALA A 282 51.34 38.81 -12.51
C ALA A 282 52.35 38.46 -13.61
N ASN A 283 51.76 37.95 -14.68
CA ASN A 283 52.29 37.82 -16.04
C ASN A 283 53.08 39.07 -16.49
N GLU A 284 54.41 39.01 -16.37
CA GLU A 284 55.34 39.97 -16.99
C GLU A 284 55.82 39.40 -18.34
N ALA A 285 55.02 39.63 -19.39
CA ALA A 285 55.45 39.39 -20.77
C ALA A 285 54.70 40.31 -21.76
N ALA A 286 55.46 41.26 -22.33
CA ALA A 286 55.34 41.91 -23.66
C ALA A 286 55.68 43.41 -23.52
N ALA A 287 56.91 43.85 -23.83
CA ALA A 287 57.35 44.20 -25.17
C ALA A 287 56.44 45.23 -25.86
N SER A 288 56.75 46.53 -25.73
CA SER A 288 57.09 47.43 -26.85
C SER A 288 57.41 48.86 -26.39
#